data_AF-A0A954UBR8-F1
#
_entry.id   AF-A0A954UBR8-F1
#
_cell.length_a   1.000
_cell.length_b   1.000
_cell.length_c   1.000
_cell.angle_alpha   90.00
_cell.angle_beta   90.00
_cell.angle_gamma   90.00
#
_symmetry.space_group_name_H-M   'P 1'
#
loop_
_entity.id
_entity.type
_entity.pdbx_description
1 polymer ?
#
loop_
_entity_poly.entity_id
_entity_poly.type
_entity_poly.pdbx_seq_one_letter_code
_entity_poly.pdbx_strand_id
1 'polypeptide(L)'
;MQQTFGVDIGNSGIRVAELDLRSRELGEMFRVDWCSADLNAVRRCDESSRRYLPEDPQWLHELDRYIESAEQSDSTLPARWLISSVRRDALRLLQDYLLQASSPEARFGQVRRQVDVVIHTALPL
;
A
#
# COMPACT_ATOMS: atom_id res chain seq x y z
N MET A 1 -12.03 -13.57 10.27
CA MET A 1 -12.77 -12.32 9.94
C MET A 1 -12.01 -11.67 8.79
N GLN A 2 -12.68 -11.09 7.79
CA GLN A 2 -11.96 -10.48 6.67
C GLN A 2 -11.15 -9.27 7.18
N GLN A 3 -9.82 -9.33 7.06
CA GLN A 3 -8.95 -8.19 7.36
C GLN A 3 -9.21 -7.07 6.36
N THR A 4 -9.15 -5.82 6.82
CA THR A 4 -9.35 -4.65 5.97
C THR A 4 -8.18 -3.71 6.15
N PHE A 5 -7.56 -3.28 5.04
CA PHE A 5 -6.48 -2.30 5.04
C PHE A 5 -6.94 -1.00 4.38
N GLY A 6 -6.67 0.13 5.03
CA GLY A 6 -6.80 1.45 4.45
C GLY A 6 -5.47 1.89 3.86
N VAL A 7 -5.46 2.29 2.59
CA VAL A 7 -4.27 2.78 1.88
C VAL A 7 -4.55 4.22 1.43
N ASP A 8 -3.70 5.16 1.85
CA ASP A 8 -3.72 6.56 1.42
C ASP A 8 -2.44 6.88 0.63
N ILE A 9 -2.60 7.19 -0.66
CA ILE A 9 -1.51 7.56 -1.56
C ILE A 9 -1.55 9.08 -1.77
N GLY A 10 -0.77 9.78 -0.96
CA GLY A 10 -0.67 11.23 -0.94
C GLY A 10 0.44 11.79 -1.84
N ASN A 11 0.52 13.12 -1.90
CA ASN A 11 1.63 13.82 -2.57
C ASN A 11 2.95 13.75 -1.81
N SER A 12 2.95 13.28 -0.55
CA SER A 12 4.14 13.20 0.31
C SER A 12 4.56 11.77 0.64
N GLY A 13 3.71 10.78 0.37
CA GLY A 13 3.98 9.40 0.76
C GLY A 13 2.78 8.48 0.58
N ILE A 14 2.96 7.24 1.04
CA ILE A 14 1.89 6.26 1.28
C ILE A 14 1.74 6.05 2.77
N ARG A 15 0.49 5.90 3.22
CA ARG A 15 0.16 5.40 4.55
C ARG A 15 -0.74 4.17 4.41
N VAL A 16 -0.45 3.14 5.18
CA VAL A 16 -1.27 1.94 5.25
C VAL A 16 -1.54 1.60 6.70
N ALA A 17 -2.78 1.26 7.02
CA ALA A 17 -3.17 0.81 8.35
C ALA A 17 -4.19 -0.31 8.24
N GLU A 18 -4.12 -1.26 9.17
CA GLU A 18 -5.20 -2.20 9.41
C GLU A 18 -6.40 -1.45 10.02
N LEU A 19 -7.60 -1.74 9.50
CA LEU A 19 -8.87 -1.17 9.93
C LEU A 19 -9.70 -2.25 10.62
N ASP A 20 -9.88 -2.13 11.93
CA ASP A 20 -10.87 -2.93 12.63
C ASP A 20 -12.24 -2.25 12.51
N LEU A 21 -13.04 -2.73 11.57
CA LEU A 21 -14.37 -2.18 11.29
C LEU A 21 -15.38 -2.41 12.44
N ARG A 22 -15.10 -3.31 13.39
CA ARG A 22 -15.98 -3.55 14.55
C ARG A 22 -15.67 -2.57 15.67
N SER A 23 -14.41 -2.50 16.10
CA SER A 23 -13.98 -1.58 17.15
C SER A 23 -13.87 -0.13 16.67
N ARG A 24 -13.79 0.07 15.34
CA ARG A 24 -13.49 1.37 14.69
C ARG A 24 -12.11 1.91 15.08
N GLU A 25 -11.19 1.01 15.42
CA GLU A 25 -9.82 1.34 15.76
C GLU A 25 -8.89 1.13 14.56
N LEU A 26 -7.77 1.85 14.58
CA LEU A 26 -6.68 1.69 13.63
C LEU A 26 -5.58 0.85 14.26
N GLY A 27 -5.10 -0.14 13.53
CA GLY A 27 -3.90 -0.89 13.92
C GLY A 27 -2.62 -0.07 13.76
N GLU A 28 -1.48 -0.76 13.84
CA GLU A 28 -0.18 -0.15 13.55
C GLU A 28 -0.18 0.41 12.12
N MET A 29 0.50 1.55 11.92
CA MET A 29 0.54 2.23 10.63
C MET A 29 1.89 2.03 9.96
N PHE A 30 1.87 1.53 8.74
CA PHE A 30 2.99 1.58 7.80
C PHE A 30 3.01 2.91 7.06
N ARG A 31 4.21 3.46 6.89
CA ARG A 31 4.41 4.71 6.17
C ARG A 31 5.65 4.64 5.28
N VAL A 32 5.46 5.12 4.06
CA VAL A 32 6.52 5.44 3.10
C VAL A 32 6.43 6.92 2.79
N ASP A 33 7.56 7.61 2.79
CA ASP A 33 7.63 9.00 2.33
C ASP A 33 8.25 9.07 0.92
N TRP A 34 7.85 10.06 0.13
CA TRP A 34 8.47 10.28 -1.18
C TRP A 34 9.82 11.00 -1.02
N CYS A 35 10.88 10.54 -1.68
CA CYS A 35 12.07 11.39 -1.86
C CYS A 35 11.69 12.53 -2.83
N SER A 36 12.16 13.74 -2.54
CA SER A 36 12.09 14.87 -3.47
C SER A 36 12.84 14.50 -4.76
N ALA A 37 12.32 14.90 -5.92
CA ALA A 37 12.97 14.72 -7.23
C ALA A 37 14.33 15.46 -7.35
N ASP A 38 14.69 16.24 -6.33
CA ASP A 38 16.00 16.85 -6.23
C ASP A 38 17.06 15.77 -5.94
N LEU A 39 17.86 15.42 -6.96
CA LEU A 39 18.90 14.37 -6.91
C LEU A 39 19.90 14.56 -5.75
N ASN A 40 20.06 15.80 -5.27
CA ASN A 40 20.88 16.13 -4.10
C ASN A 40 20.21 15.81 -2.76
N ALA A 41 18.87 15.75 -2.71
CA ALA A 41 18.10 15.32 -1.55
C ALA A 41 18.02 13.79 -1.44
N VAL A 42 18.15 13.06 -2.56
CA VAL A 42 18.21 11.58 -2.59
C VAL A 42 19.40 11.06 -1.76
N ARG A 43 20.54 11.77 -1.79
CA ARG A 43 21.74 11.44 -0.97
C ARG A 43 21.57 11.69 0.54
N ARG A 44 20.50 12.38 0.96
CA ARG A 44 20.17 12.65 2.38
C ARG A 44 18.85 12.00 2.82
N CYS A 45 18.35 11.00 2.07
CA CYS A 45 17.26 10.17 2.56
C CYS A 45 17.87 9.28 3.68
N ASP A 46 17.77 9.75 4.94
CA ASP A 46 18.30 9.14 6.17
C ASP A 46 17.85 7.67 6.28
N GLU A 47 18.74 6.76 6.69
CA GLU A 47 18.48 5.29 6.75
C GLU A 47 17.29 4.94 7.67
N SER A 48 16.95 5.85 8.59
CA SER A 48 15.80 5.75 9.48
C SER A 48 14.46 6.07 8.79
N SER A 49 14.48 6.81 7.68
CA SER A 49 13.31 7.25 6.93
C SER A 49 13.31 6.60 5.54
N ARG A 50 12.66 5.44 5.43
CA ARG A 50 12.50 4.72 4.16
C ARG A 50 11.75 5.61 3.16
N ARG A 51 12.50 6.26 2.28
CA ARG A 51 11.98 7.16 1.26
C ARG A 51 12.23 6.59 -0.12
N TYR A 52 11.24 6.69 -1.00
CA TYR A 52 11.30 6.13 -2.34
C TYR A 52 10.80 7.14 -3.37
N LEU A 53 11.19 6.96 -4.63
CA LEU A 53 10.47 7.62 -5.70
C LEU A 53 9.08 6.96 -5.87
N PRO A 54 8.04 7.70 -6.25
CA PRO A 54 6.69 7.16 -6.48
C PRO A 54 6.65 6.00 -7.47
N GLU A 55 7.50 6.04 -8.49
CA GLU A 55 7.66 5.04 -9.54
C GLU A 55 8.62 3.89 -9.17
N ASP A 56 9.29 3.96 -8.03
CA ASP A 56 10.23 2.94 -7.58
C ASP A 56 9.49 1.71 -7.02
N PRO A 57 9.58 0.52 -7.62
CA PRO A 57 8.89 -0.67 -7.12
C PRO A 57 9.41 -1.14 -5.75
N GLN A 58 10.51 -0.60 -5.22
CA GLN A 58 11.03 -1.02 -3.92
C GLN A 58 10.04 -0.72 -2.78
N TRP A 59 9.25 0.36 -2.84
CA TRP A 59 8.25 0.62 -1.80
C TRP A 59 7.10 -0.39 -1.79
N LEU A 60 6.81 -1.04 -2.93
CA LEU A 60 5.84 -2.14 -2.99
C LEU A 60 6.31 -3.36 -2.18
N HIS A 61 7.61 -3.67 -2.23
CA HIS A 61 8.17 -4.77 -1.45
C HIS A 61 8.10 -4.50 0.05
N GLU A 62 8.28 -3.24 0.46
CA GLU A 62 8.10 -2.82 1.85
C GLU A 62 6.65 -2.97 2.31
N LEU A 63 5.72 -2.56 1.44
CA LEU A 63 4.30 -2.71 1.67
C LEU A 63 3.90 -4.18 1.81
N ASP A 64 4.36 -5.06 0.93
CA ASP A 64 4.08 -6.50 1.05
C ASP A 64 4.59 -7.09 2.34
N ARG A 65 5.82 -6.77 2.75
CA ARG A 65 6.36 -7.30 4.02
C ARG A 65 5.52 -6.87 5.22
N TYR A 66 5.05 -5.62 5.23
CA TYR A 66 4.14 -5.14 6.27
C TYR A 66 2.82 -5.90 6.23
N ILE A 67 2.22 -6.05 5.04
CA ILE A 67 0.95 -6.78 4.89
C ILE A 67 1.10 -8.26 5.26
N GLU A 68 2.14 -8.96 4.80
CA GLU A 68 2.41 -10.35 5.15
C GLU A 68 2.60 -10.54 6.66
N SER A 69 3.20 -9.55 7.34
CA SER A 69 3.32 -9.58 8.80
C SER A 69 1.97 -9.38 9.50
N ALA A 70 1.09 -8.55 8.95
CA ALA A 70 -0.26 -8.32 9.48
C ALA A 70 -1.24 -9.45 9.11
N GLU A 71 -1.03 -10.11 7.96
CA GLU A 71 -1.84 -11.22 7.43
C GLU A 71 -1.55 -12.57 8.12
N GLN A 72 -0.67 -12.62 9.14
CA GLN A 72 -0.42 -13.84 9.95
C GLN A 72 -1.64 -14.33 10.76
N SER A 73 -2.78 -13.67 10.59
CA SER A 73 -4.08 -14.03 11.14
C SER A 73 -4.70 -15.22 10.37
N ASP A 74 -5.29 -16.19 11.07
CA ASP A 74 -6.01 -17.39 10.55
C ASP A 74 -7.28 -17.07 9.70
N SER A 75 -7.33 -15.95 8.99
CA SER A 75 -8.45 -15.59 8.13
C SER A 75 -8.49 -16.49 6.89
N THR A 76 -9.56 -17.26 6.76
CA THR A 76 -9.90 -18.00 5.54
C THR A 76 -10.40 -17.10 4.40
N LEU A 77 -10.59 -15.80 4.66
CA LEU A 77 -11.08 -14.82 3.71
C LEU A 77 -9.93 -13.93 3.22
N PRO A 78 -9.93 -13.58 1.91
CA PRO A 78 -8.92 -12.69 1.33
C PRO A 78 -8.98 -11.31 1.98
N ALA A 79 -7.84 -10.69 2.27
CA ALA A 79 -7.81 -9.33 2.81
C ALA A 79 -8.50 -8.35 1.86
N ARG A 80 -9.26 -7.38 2.40
CA ARG A 80 -9.88 -6.27 1.68
C ARG A 80 -8.98 -5.04 1.74
N TRP A 81 -8.77 -4.39 0.60
CA TRP A 81 -8.01 -3.15 0.51
C TRP A 81 -8.92 -2.01 0.12
N LEU A 82 -8.88 -0.90 0.87
CA LEU A 82 -9.58 0.36 0.60
C LEU A 82 -8.54 1.41 0.24
N ILE A 83 -8.44 1.76 -1.04
CA ILE A 83 -7.38 2.62 -1.56
C ILE A 83 -7.93 4.00 -1.89
N SER A 84 -7.43 5.04 -1.23
CA SER A 84 -7.55 6.47 -1.58
C SER A 84 -6.25 6.94 -2.23
N SER A 85 -6.35 7.77 -3.28
CA SER A 85 -5.15 8.30 -3.95
C SER A 85 -5.38 9.66 -4.62
N VAL A 86 -4.41 10.54 -4.46
CA VAL A 86 -4.26 11.79 -5.25
C VAL A 86 -3.07 11.74 -6.22
N ARG A 87 -2.26 10.67 -6.21
CA ARG A 87 -1.12 10.47 -7.12
C ARG A 87 -1.36 9.30 -8.08
N ARG A 88 -1.48 9.62 -9.37
CA ARG A 88 -1.85 8.66 -10.42
C ARG A 88 -0.76 7.64 -10.74
N ASP A 89 0.51 8.03 -10.67
CA ASP A 89 1.64 7.16 -10.97
C ASP A 89 1.85 6.07 -9.92
N ALA A 90 1.92 6.45 -8.64
CA ALA A 90 2.00 5.50 -7.54
C ALA A 90 0.76 4.59 -7.47
N LEU A 91 -0.44 5.13 -7.74
CA LEU A 91 -1.66 4.33 -7.83
C LEU A 91 -1.58 3.31 -8.97
N ARG A 92 -1.12 3.73 -10.15
CA ARG A 92 -0.99 2.83 -11.30
C ARG A 92 -0.01 1.71 -11.02
N LEU A 93 1.14 2.03 -10.41
CA LEU A 93 2.14 1.04 -10.02
C LEU A 93 1.56 0.01 -9.02
N LEU A 94 0.78 0.47 -8.04
CA LEU A 94 0.06 -0.42 -7.10
C LEU A 94 -0.97 -1.30 -7.80
N GLN A 95 -1.75 -0.74 -8.74
CA GLN A 95 -2.74 -1.49 -9.49
C GLN A 95 -2.09 -2.59 -10.35
N ASP A 96 -1.04 -2.25 -11.08
CA ASP A 96 -0.29 -3.19 -11.90
C ASP A 96 0.31 -4.31 -11.03
N TYR A 97 0.82 -3.95 -9.84
CA TYR A 97 1.34 -4.90 -8.85
C TYR A 97 0.25 -5.86 -8.34
N LEU A 98 -0.90 -5.34 -7.91
CA LEU A 98 -2.00 -6.15 -7.38
C LEU A 98 -2.65 -7.06 -8.43
N LEU A 99 -2.71 -6.61 -9.69
CA LEU A 99 -3.19 -7.42 -10.81
C LEU A 99 -2.24 -8.60 -11.08
N GLN A 100 -0.93 -8.39 -11.01
CA GLN A 100 0.05 -9.47 -11.14
C GLN A 100 -0.05 -10.48 -9.98
N ALA A 101 -0.19 -10.00 -8.75
CA ALA A 101 -0.39 -10.85 -7.57
C ALA A 101 -1.69 -11.67 -7.61
N SER A 102 -2.68 -11.22 -8.38
CA SER A 102 -3.98 -11.91 -8.55
C SER A 102 -3.98 -12.90 -9.72
N SER A 103 -2.90 -12.98 -10.50
CA SER A 103 -2.81 -13.88 -11.66
C SER A 103 -2.83 -15.36 -11.21
N PRO A 104 -3.57 -16.25 -11.90
CA PRO A 104 -3.59 -17.68 -11.58
C PRO A 104 -2.23 -18.39 -11.70
N GLU A 105 -1.24 -17.75 -12.32
CA GLU A 105 0.14 -18.23 -12.45
C GLU A 105 1.04 -17.80 -11.28
N ALA A 106 0.57 -16.89 -10.42
CA ALA A 106 1.24 -16.57 -9.16
C ALA A 106 1.17 -17.82 -8.27
N ARG A 107 2.35 -18.40 -8.04
CA ARG A 107 2.55 -19.76 -7.54
C ARG A 107 1.82 -20.04 -6.22
N PHE A 108 1.40 -21.29 -6.07
CA PHE A 108 1.04 -21.97 -4.82
C PHE A 108 1.61 -21.30 -3.57
N GLY A 109 0.74 -20.68 -2.77
CA GLY A 109 1.09 -20.15 -1.44
C GLY A 109 0.78 -18.67 -1.22
N GLN A 110 0.53 -17.87 -2.26
CA GLN A 110 0.11 -16.48 -2.09
C GLN A 110 -1.41 -16.38 -1.90
N VAL A 111 -1.82 -15.83 -0.76
CA VAL A 111 -3.21 -15.56 -0.42
C VAL A 111 -3.78 -14.60 -1.46
N ARG A 112 -4.88 -14.98 -2.12
CA ARG A 112 -5.59 -14.06 -3.03
C ARG A 112 -6.02 -12.83 -2.23
N ARG A 113 -5.75 -11.62 -2.73
CA ARG A 113 -6.18 -10.36 -2.10
C ARG A 113 -7.40 -9.80 -2.84
N GLN A 114 -8.39 -9.32 -2.10
CA GLN A 114 -9.54 -8.60 -2.67
C GLN A 114 -9.26 -7.11 -2.60
N VAL A 115 -9.25 -6.44 -3.74
CA VAL A 115 -8.89 -5.02 -3.84
C VAL A 115 -10.12 -4.21 -4.22
N ASP A 116 -10.60 -3.38 -3.30
CA ASP A 116 -11.69 -2.43 -3.54
C ASP A 116 -11.08 -1.02 -3.69
N VAL A 117 -10.85 -0.60 -4.93
CA VAL A 117 -10.23 0.71 -5.22
C VAL A 117 -11.28 1.81 -5.11
N VAL A 118 -11.13 2.74 -4.17
CA VAL A 118 -12.02 3.91 -4.00
C VAL A 118 -11.26 5.17 -4.39
N ILE A 119 -11.25 5.50 -5.68
CA ILE A 119 -10.49 6.65 -6.18
C ILE A 119 -11.20 7.95 -5.76
N HIS A 120 -10.66 8.61 -4.73
CA HIS A 120 -11.00 9.99 -4.40
C HIS A 120 -10.11 10.95 -5.19
N THR A 121 -10.56 11.36 -6.38
CA THR A 121 -9.95 12.50 -7.04
C THR A 121 -10.40 13.77 -6.33
N ALA A 122 -9.55 14.32 -5.45
CA ALA A 122 -9.67 15.69 -4.98
C ALA A 122 -9.34 16.65 -6.14
N LEU A 123 -10.24 16.73 -7.12
CA LEU A 123 -10.35 17.85 -8.05
C LEU A 123 -11.80 18.33 -7.96
N PRO A 124 -12.08 19.60 -7.64
CA PRO A 124 -13.35 20.18 -8.02
C PRO A 124 -13.46 20.19 -9.55
N LEU A 125 -14.67 19.90 -10.05
CA LEU A 125 -15.09 20.23 -11.42
C LEU A 125 -15.02 21.74 -11.66
#